data_AF-A0A238YV29-F1
#
_entry.id   AF-A0A238YV29-F1
#
_cell.length_a   1.000
_cell.length_b   1.000
_cell.length_c   1.000
_cell.angle_alpha   90.00
_cell.angle_beta   90.00
_cell.angle_gamma   90.00
#
_symmetry.space_group_name_H-M   'P 1'
#
loop_
_entity.id
_entity.type
_entity.pdbx_description
1 polymer ?
#
loop_
_entity_poly.entity_id
_entity_poly.type
_entity_poly.pdbx_seq_one_letter_code
_entity_poly.pdbx_strand_id
1 'polypeptide(L)'
;MKLKLILFFLFTCLFTQITIAQQDSLKTKKKLSFRDPEDGAFDLSQFLLEANGVLPIVIPITEPAVGYGGGLALLYFHKRKKKYETYVPPSVSGVVGLYTENKTWGAGAFHSHIFGENRVRTITAIFKPNVNIKYYGNNSPILDGNPIGIKLDSWVFMQQAEARLGKSKFYAGATYMYFNGNVSFDTIPNRPIINAILKRLNVNSKISSIKPTITFDNLNNTFTPTKGVKAQIAMSYSAEWLGSSDDFSTLSTDFFGYVPIVDRLRSSWRFQGSYLIGDAPFYAYPFVSLRGVPAMRYQGDNTLVAETEWNYNIYKRWSVLGFFGGGKAFSEFKDFGETDWAYTVGTGFRYQIARKLGVDMGTDFAWGNGKDFAFYIVFGKSW
;
A
#
# COMPACT_ATOMS: atom_id res chain seq x y z
N MET A 1 78.61 52.83 -12.98
CA MET A 1 78.57 51.96 -14.17
C MET A 1 77.45 50.93 -13.97
N LYS A 2 76.30 51.16 -14.63
CA LYS A 2 75.23 50.21 -15.04
C LYS A 2 74.89 48.96 -14.18
N LEU A 3 73.65 48.99 -13.63
CA LEU A 3 72.50 48.10 -13.94
C LEU A 3 72.23 46.81 -13.11
N LYS A 4 70.93 46.66 -12.74
CA LYS A 4 70.12 45.45 -12.41
C LYS A 4 69.99 45.12 -10.90
N LEU A 5 68.84 44.78 -10.30
CA LEU A 5 67.39 44.69 -10.64
C LEU A 5 66.74 44.23 -9.29
N ILE A 6 65.77 44.94 -8.70
CA ILE A 6 64.34 44.55 -8.54
C ILE A 6 64.05 43.28 -7.69
N LEU A 7 63.00 43.39 -6.84
CA LEU A 7 62.44 42.47 -5.80
C LEU A 7 63.21 42.51 -4.48
N PHE A 8 62.67 42.95 -3.34
CA PHE A 8 61.36 42.65 -2.77
C PHE A 8 60.96 43.78 -1.80
N PHE A 9 60.35 44.83 -2.35
CA PHE A 9 59.67 45.89 -1.62
C PHE A 9 58.20 45.48 -1.55
N LEU A 10 57.67 45.19 -0.36
CA LEU A 10 56.26 45.19 0.06
C LEU A 10 56.18 44.25 1.29
N PHE A 11 55.47 44.51 2.36
CA PHE A 11 54.85 45.72 2.89
C PHE A 11 54.38 45.30 4.28
N THR A 12 55.10 45.69 5.34
CA THR A 12 54.49 45.87 6.65
C THR A 12 53.45 46.96 6.54
N CYS A 13 52.16 46.62 6.60
CA CYS A 13 51.10 47.54 7.03
C CYS A 13 49.87 46.75 7.49
N LEU A 14 49.55 46.97 8.76
CA LEU A 14 48.25 46.87 9.43
C LEU A 14 47.04 46.60 8.52
N PHE A 15 46.25 45.59 8.86
CA PHE A 15 44.81 45.78 9.04
C PHE A 15 44.28 44.78 10.08
N THR A 16 43.85 45.34 11.21
CA THR A 16 42.95 44.74 12.17
C THR A 16 41.63 44.40 11.46
N GLN A 17 41.26 43.12 11.43
CA GLN A 17 39.87 42.72 11.25
C GLN A 17 39.43 41.91 12.47
N ILE A 18 38.64 42.60 13.29
CA ILE A 18 37.74 42.03 14.27
C ILE A 18 36.81 41.09 13.51
N THR A 19 37.05 39.79 13.60
CA THR A 19 36.06 38.79 13.23
C THR A 19 35.02 38.80 14.33
N ILE A 20 33.93 39.51 14.09
CA ILE A 20 32.67 39.31 14.82
C ILE A 20 32.29 37.85 14.53
N ALA A 21 32.58 36.97 15.47
CA ALA A 21 32.04 35.62 15.48
C ALA A 21 30.53 35.76 15.62
N GLN A 22 29.82 35.75 14.49
CA GLN A 22 28.38 35.59 14.46
C GLN A 22 28.13 34.22 15.07
N GLN A 23 27.66 34.23 16.32
CA GLN A 23 27.27 33.06 17.07
C GLN A 23 26.00 32.53 16.41
N ASP A 24 26.18 31.81 15.29
CA ASP A 24 25.17 30.96 14.71
C ASP A 24 24.72 30.04 15.84
N SER A 25 23.48 30.25 16.29
CA SER A 25 22.82 29.40 17.25
C SER A 25 22.92 27.98 16.71
N LEU A 26 23.86 27.20 17.23
CA LEU A 26 23.93 25.76 17.04
C LEU A 26 22.56 25.26 17.48
N LYS A 27 21.68 24.95 16.50
CA LYS A 27 20.45 24.21 16.74
C LYS A 27 20.89 22.97 17.48
N THR A 28 20.70 22.97 18.80
CA THR A 28 21.04 21.84 19.65
C THR A 28 20.32 20.66 19.03
N LYS A 29 21.07 19.69 18.49
CA LYS A 29 20.49 18.44 17.99
C LYS A 29 19.77 17.84 19.19
N LYS A 30 18.43 18.02 19.26
CA LYS A 30 17.62 17.40 20.32
C LYS A 30 17.97 15.92 20.31
N LYS A 31 18.39 15.39 21.47
CA LYS A 31 18.62 13.96 21.63
C LYS A 31 17.35 13.23 21.18
N LEU A 32 17.50 12.30 20.26
CA LEU A 32 16.41 11.47 19.80
C LEU A 32 15.88 10.66 20.99
N SER A 33 14.61 10.84 21.34
CA SER A 33 13.91 10.03 22.35
C SER A 33 12.96 9.05 21.66
N PHE A 34 12.94 7.82 22.14
CA PHE A 34 11.93 6.81 21.81
C PHE A 34 10.85 6.69 22.90
N ARG A 35 10.74 7.71 23.75
CA ARG A 35 9.72 7.83 24.77
C ARG A 35 8.97 9.14 24.63
N ASP A 36 7.66 9.07 24.82
CA ASP A 36 6.81 10.25 24.81
C ASP A 36 7.02 11.07 26.09
N PRO A 37 7.16 12.40 25.99
CA PRO A 37 7.31 13.24 27.17
C PRO A 37 6.03 13.36 28.02
N GLU A 38 4.85 13.06 27.47
CA GLU A 38 3.57 13.23 28.14
C GLU A 38 3.18 12.02 29.00
N ASP A 39 3.44 10.80 28.52
CA ASP A 39 3.06 9.56 29.23
C ASP A 39 4.22 8.58 29.48
N GLY A 40 5.44 8.90 29.04
CA GLY A 40 6.64 8.09 29.25
C GLY A 40 6.67 6.77 28.46
N ALA A 41 5.65 6.47 27.67
CA ALA A 41 5.54 5.23 26.91
C ALA A 41 6.45 5.23 25.68
N PHE A 42 6.72 4.05 25.12
CA PHE A 42 7.48 3.94 23.87
C PHE A 42 6.75 4.69 22.74
N ASP A 43 7.45 5.60 22.07
CA ASP A 43 6.86 6.49 21.07
C ASP A 43 7.86 6.84 19.97
N LEU A 44 7.47 6.61 18.72
CA LEU A 44 8.26 6.90 17.53
C LEU A 44 7.96 8.29 16.94
N SER A 45 7.07 9.09 17.54
CA SER A 45 6.67 10.37 16.94
C SER A 45 7.85 11.31 16.72
N GLN A 46 8.74 11.43 17.72
CA GLN A 46 9.91 12.31 17.60
C GLN A 46 10.89 11.78 16.54
N PHE A 47 11.07 10.46 16.47
CA PHE A 47 11.88 9.83 15.43
C PHE A 47 11.34 10.11 14.03
N LEU A 48 10.05 9.88 13.82
CA LEU A 48 9.40 10.07 12.52
C LEU A 48 9.32 11.54 12.10
N LEU A 49 9.18 12.47 13.05
CA LEU A 49 9.06 13.91 12.76
C LEU A 49 10.41 14.63 12.67
N GLU A 50 11.39 14.28 13.52
CA GLU A 50 12.61 15.08 13.71
C GLU A 50 13.86 14.42 13.11
N ALA A 51 13.90 13.10 12.94
CA ALA A 51 15.18 12.39 12.77
C ALA A 51 15.73 12.29 11.34
N ASN A 52 15.05 12.80 10.29
CA ASN A 52 15.38 12.42 8.90
C ASN A 52 15.46 10.88 8.77
N GLY A 53 14.69 10.15 9.59
CA GLY A 53 14.94 8.76 9.90
C GLY A 53 14.20 7.86 8.94
N VAL A 54 14.92 6.90 8.38
CA VAL A 54 14.32 5.74 7.74
C VAL A 54 13.65 4.90 8.83
N LEU A 55 12.34 4.67 8.74
CA LEU A 55 11.60 3.74 9.57
C LEU A 55 11.67 2.34 8.95
N PRO A 56 12.40 1.38 9.58
CA PRO A 56 12.31 -0.01 9.18
C PRO A 56 10.99 -0.60 9.64
N ILE A 57 10.30 -1.29 8.73
CA ILE A 57 9.08 -2.07 9.01
C ILE A 57 9.34 -3.50 8.57
N VAL A 58 9.30 -4.42 9.54
CA VAL A 58 9.34 -5.86 9.26
C VAL A 58 7.95 -6.31 8.86
N ILE A 59 7.87 -7.07 7.76
CA ILE A 59 6.63 -7.53 7.15
C ILE A 59 6.63 -9.06 7.18
N PRO A 60 6.14 -9.72 8.25
CA PRO A 60 5.90 -11.15 8.19
C PRO A 60 4.79 -11.41 7.15
N ILE A 61 4.99 -12.45 6.36
CA ILE A 61 4.03 -12.88 5.33
C ILE A 61 3.49 -14.22 5.79
N THR A 62 2.17 -14.32 5.88
CA THR A 62 1.45 -15.57 6.18
C THR A 62 0.29 -15.75 5.22
N GLU A 63 0.44 -15.20 4.01
CA GLU A 63 -0.58 -15.22 2.97
C GLU A 63 -0.77 -16.66 2.47
N PRO A 64 -1.95 -17.28 2.65
CA PRO A 64 -2.18 -18.66 2.26
C PRO A 64 -1.89 -18.97 0.78
N ALA A 65 -2.01 -17.98 -0.10
CA ALA A 65 -1.69 -18.14 -1.53
C ALA A 65 -0.18 -18.33 -1.81
N VAL A 66 0.70 -17.81 -0.94
CA VAL A 66 2.16 -17.85 -1.15
C VAL A 66 2.96 -18.49 0.00
N GLY A 67 2.29 -18.87 1.08
CA GLY A 67 2.90 -19.48 2.26
C GLY A 67 3.60 -18.47 3.17
N TYR A 68 4.41 -19.00 4.08
CA TYR A 68 5.15 -18.19 5.04
C TYR A 68 6.30 -17.43 4.38
N GLY A 69 6.57 -16.23 4.87
CA GLY A 69 7.64 -15.40 4.37
C GLY A 69 7.92 -14.19 5.24
N GLY A 70 8.76 -13.33 4.72
CA GLY A 70 9.16 -12.10 5.39
C GLY A 70 9.55 -11.03 4.40
N GLY A 71 9.56 -9.81 4.89
CA GLY A 71 9.98 -8.65 4.13
C GLY A 71 10.46 -7.54 5.04
N LEU A 72 11.13 -6.58 4.42
CA LEU A 72 11.58 -5.37 5.06
C LEU A 72 11.23 -4.19 4.17
N ALA A 73 10.54 -3.21 4.74
CA ALA A 73 10.37 -1.89 4.15
C ALA A 73 11.19 -0.85 4.91
N LEU A 74 11.78 0.07 4.17
CA LEU A 74 12.51 1.22 4.69
C LEU A 74 11.78 2.49 4.25
N LEU A 75 11.11 3.17 5.19
CA LEU A 75 10.29 4.34 4.89
C LEU A 75 10.98 5.64 5.34
N TYR A 76 11.24 6.54 4.40
CA TYR A 76 11.78 7.86 4.67
C TYR A 76 10.68 8.93 4.67
N PHE A 77 10.47 9.57 5.81
CA PHE A 77 9.48 10.64 5.98
C PHE A 77 10.13 12.00 5.71
N HIS A 78 9.60 12.71 4.73
CA HIS A 78 10.14 14.00 4.32
C HIS A 78 9.70 15.12 5.27
N LYS A 79 10.68 15.89 5.76
CA LYS A 79 10.42 17.05 6.62
C LYS A 79 9.65 18.12 5.87
N ARG A 80 8.75 18.77 6.60
CA ARG A 80 8.05 19.96 6.11
C ARG A 80 8.69 21.23 6.61
N LYS A 81 8.85 22.17 5.68
CA LYS A 81 9.32 23.54 5.97
C LYS A 81 8.17 24.47 6.36
N LYS A 82 6.94 24.21 5.89
CA LYS A 82 5.75 25.06 6.12
C LYS A 82 4.79 24.42 7.12
N LYS A 83 4.27 25.23 8.05
CA LYS A 83 3.14 24.86 8.92
C LYS A 83 1.83 25.16 8.20
N TYR A 84 0.85 24.29 8.38
CA TYR A 84 -0.50 24.44 7.84
C TYR A 84 -1.49 24.42 8.98
N GLU A 85 -2.60 25.16 8.84
CA GLU A 85 -3.68 25.20 9.84
C GLU A 85 -4.47 23.88 9.90
N THR A 86 -4.40 23.10 8.82
CA THR A 86 -5.07 21.80 8.72
C THR A 86 -4.06 20.65 8.72
N TYR A 87 -4.52 19.45 9.08
CA TYR A 87 -3.71 18.25 8.95
C TYR A 87 -3.38 17.99 7.47
N VAL A 88 -2.10 17.84 7.19
CA VAL A 88 -1.57 17.42 5.88
C VAL A 88 -0.75 16.15 6.14
N PRO A 89 -0.83 15.07 5.34
CA PRO A 89 -0.05 13.83 5.53
C PRO A 89 1.38 13.93 4.98
N PRO A 90 2.44 13.52 5.69
CA PRO A 90 3.83 13.74 5.25
C PRO A 90 4.10 13.07 3.90
N SER A 91 4.97 13.66 3.07
CA SER A 91 5.48 12.95 1.89
C SER A 91 6.39 11.81 2.35
N VAL A 92 6.32 10.66 1.70
CA VAL A 92 7.05 9.44 2.09
C VAL A 92 7.73 8.84 0.87
N SER A 93 9.00 8.49 0.99
CA SER A 93 9.67 7.59 0.05
C SER A 93 9.87 6.25 0.72
N GLY A 94 9.77 5.16 -0.02
CA GLY A 94 10.01 3.83 0.53
C GLY A 94 10.69 2.90 -0.45
N VAL A 95 11.45 1.97 0.08
CA VAL A 95 11.87 0.75 -0.64
C VAL A 95 11.38 -0.46 0.15
N VAL A 96 11.03 -1.53 -0.55
CA VAL A 96 10.53 -2.77 0.06
C VAL A 96 11.09 -3.97 -0.66
N GLY A 97 11.42 -5.01 0.11
CA GLY A 97 11.75 -6.34 -0.40
C GLY A 97 10.96 -7.40 0.37
N LEU A 98 10.43 -8.39 -0.34
CA LEU A 98 9.58 -9.47 0.17
C LEU A 98 10.09 -10.81 -0.36
N TYR A 99 10.01 -11.87 0.44
CA TYR A 99 10.34 -13.24 0.05
C TYR A 99 9.51 -14.24 0.84
N THR A 100 9.16 -15.37 0.22
CA THR A 100 8.31 -16.42 0.81
C THR A 100 8.87 -17.82 0.53
N GLU A 101 8.44 -18.80 1.30
CA GLU A 101 8.86 -20.20 1.20
C GLU A 101 8.49 -20.84 -0.14
N ASN A 102 7.40 -20.39 -0.77
CA ASN A 102 7.02 -20.85 -2.10
C ASN A 102 7.82 -20.17 -3.23
N LYS A 103 8.91 -19.47 -2.87
CA LYS A 103 9.83 -18.75 -3.77
C LYS A 103 9.19 -17.55 -4.45
N THR A 104 8.01 -17.10 -4.01
CA THR A 104 7.48 -15.78 -4.39
C THR A 104 8.33 -14.71 -3.75
N TRP A 105 8.75 -13.74 -4.55
CA TRP A 105 9.50 -12.58 -4.08
C TRP A 105 9.10 -11.33 -4.84
N GLY A 106 9.39 -10.18 -4.25
CA GLY A 106 9.22 -8.92 -4.93
C GLY A 106 10.05 -7.83 -4.29
N ALA A 107 10.47 -6.87 -5.11
CA ALA A 107 11.16 -5.69 -4.61
C ALA A 107 10.72 -4.46 -5.39
N GLY A 108 10.74 -3.30 -4.73
CA GLY A 108 10.46 -2.05 -5.42
C GLY A 108 10.62 -0.82 -4.56
N ALA A 109 10.26 0.30 -5.15
CA ALA A 109 10.37 1.60 -4.56
C ALA A 109 9.14 2.45 -4.87
N PHE A 110 8.82 3.37 -3.98
CA PHE A 110 7.76 4.33 -4.21
C PHE A 110 8.08 5.70 -3.62
N HIS A 111 7.39 6.71 -4.13
CA HIS A 111 7.35 8.05 -3.56
C HIS A 111 5.92 8.56 -3.57
N SER A 112 5.39 8.89 -2.39
CA SER A 112 4.16 9.65 -2.23
C SER A 112 4.51 11.09 -1.90
N HIS A 113 4.01 12.03 -2.71
CA HIS A 113 4.21 13.46 -2.51
C HIS A 113 2.90 14.19 -2.26
N ILE A 114 2.88 15.07 -1.27
CA ILE A 114 1.73 15.92 -0.94
C ILE A 114 2.10 17.39 -1.13
N PHE A 115 1.48 18.06 -2.10
CA PHE A 115 1.72 19.46 -2.42
C PHE A 115 0.72 20.38 -1.71
N GLY A 116 1.25 21.49 -1.18
CA GLY A 116 0.48 22.53 -0.50
C GLY A 116 -0.29 22.00 0.72
N GLU A 117 -1.47 22.57 0.96
CA GLU A 117 -2.40 22.17 2.02
C GLU A 117 -3.18 20.90 1.65
N ASN A 118 -2.45 19.85 1.26
CA ASN A 118 -3.01 18.60 0.75
C ASN A 118 -3.87 18.84 -0.52
N ARG A 119 -3.42 19.76 -1.38
CA ARG A 119 -4.13 20.19 -2.61
C ARG A 119 -3.87 19.28 -3.80
N VAL A 120 -2.65 18.79 -3.94
CA VAL A 120 -2.31 17.80 -4.96
C VAL A 120 -1.55 16.68 -4.30
N ARG A 121 -1.89 15.44 -4.65
CA ARG A 121 -1.28 14.24 -4.13
C ARG A 121 -0.79 13.42 -5.30
N THR A 122 0.43 12.93 -5.22
CA THR A 122 1.00 12.06 -6.25
C THR A 122 1.60 10.82 -5.61
N ILE A 123 1.55 9.70 -6.33
CA ILE A 123 2.24 8.47 -5.96
C ILE A 123 2.93 7.95 -7.21
N THR A 124 4.22 7.72 -7.12
CA THR A 124 5.01 7.02 -8.14
C THR A 124 5.52 5.73 -7.53
N ALA A 125 5.34 4.60 -8.21
CA ALA A 125 5.84 3.32 -7.73
C ALA A 125 6.40 2.48 -8.89
N ILE A 126 7.48 1.75 -8.61
CA ILE A 126 8.02 0.71 -9.47
C ILE A 126 8.22 -0.55 -8.64
N PHE A 127 7.75 -1.69 -9.16
CA PHE A 127 7.79 -2.96 -8.46
C PHE A 127 8.15 -4.09 -9.41
N LYS A 128 9.02 -5.00 -8.96
CA LYS A 128 9.42 -6.22 -9.66
C LYS A 128 8.87 -7.41 -8.88
N PRO A 129 7.62 -7.86 -9.15
CA PRO A 129 7.12 -9.10 -8.62
C PRO A 129 7.67 -10.31 -9.38
N ASN A 130 7.90 -11.41 -8.67
CA ASN A 130 8.04 -12.76 -9.18
C ASN A 130 7.17 -13.67 -8.31
N VAL A 131 5.97 -13.98 -8.79
CA VAL A 131 4.90 -14.58 -7.99
C VAL A 131 4.64 -16.00 -8.46
N ASN A 132 4.63 -16.94 -7.52
CA ASN A 132 4.17 -18.30 -7.72
C ASN A 132 2.84 -18.47 -6.97
N ILE A 133 1.76 -18.70 -7.68
CA ILE A 133 0.40 -18.80 -7.14
C ILE A 133 -0.36 -19.94 -7.81
N LYS A 134 -1.54 -20.24 -7.30
CA LYS A 134 -2.46 -21.25 -7.83
C LYS A 134 -3.65 -20.57 -8.48
N TYR A 135 -4.06 -21.06 -9.65
CA TYR A 135 -5.28 -20.67 -10.33
C TYR A 135 -6.36 -21.75 -10.18
N TYR A 136 -7.53 -21.30 -9.74
CA TYR A 136 -8.65 -22.16 -9.35
C TYR A 136 -9.78 -22.20 -10.39
N GLY A 137 -9.59 -21.55 -11.56
CA GLY A 137 -10.51 -21.71 -12.68
C GLY A 137 -11.85 -20.99 -12.56
N ASN A 138 -11.92 -19.86 -11.85
CA ASN A 138 -13.11 -18.99 -11.76
C ASN A 138 -14.42 -19.78 -11.52
N ASN A 139 -14.52 -20.48 -10.39
CA ASN A 139 -15.64 -21.37 -10.02
C ASN A 139 -15.78 -22.66 -10.86
N SER A 140 -14.73 -23.09 -11.57
CA SER A 140 -14.68 -24.42 -12.21
C SER A 140 -14.59 -25.54 -11.17
N PRO A 141 -15.56 -26.49 -11.12
CA PRO A 141 -15.51 -27.61 -10.18
C PRO A 141 -14.26 -28.50 -10.34
N ILE A 142 -13.68 -28.53 -11.54
CA ILE A 142 -12.50 -29.34 -11.85
C ILE A 142 -11.25 -28.70 -11.23
N LEU A 143 -11.08 -27.38 -11.41
CA LEU A 143 -9.88 -26.65 -11.00
C LEU A 143 -9.92 -26.17 -9.55
N ASP A 144 -11.10 -26.10 -8.92
CA ASP A 144 -11.22 -25.76 -7.50
C ASP A 144 -10.49 -26.78 -6.59
N GLY A 145 -10.62 -28.07 -6.91
CA GLY A 145 -9.90 -29.16 -6.23
C GLY A 145 -8.52 -29.48 -6.82
N ASN A 146 -8.26 -29.08 -8.07
CA ASN A 146 -7.02 -29.38 -8.79
C ASN A 146 -6.45 -28.11 -9.44
N PRO A 147 -5.98 -27.15 -8.63
CA PRO A 147 -5.53 -25.86 -9.17
C PRO A 147 -4.24 -26.01 -9.98
N ILE A 148 -4.08 -25.11 -10.95
CA ILE A 148 -2.89 -25.04 -11.80
C ILE A 148 -1.90 -24.05 -11.19
N GLY A 149 -0.64 -24.46 -11.06
CA GLY A 149 0.44 -23.58 -10.62
C GLY A 149 0.80 -22.57 -11.72
N ILE A 150 0.94 -21.31 -11.33
CA ILE A 150 1.22 -20.19 -12.23
C ILE A 150 2.39 -19.40 -11.66
N LYS A 151 3.35 -19.12 -12.54
CA LYS A 151 4.46 -18.22 -12.27
C LYS A 151 4.35 -16.96 -13.11
N LEU A 152 4.38 -15.82 -12.42
CA LEU A 152 4.27 -14.48 -12.96
C LEU A 152 5.56 -13.71 -12.69
N ASP A 153 6.39 -13.52 -13.71
CA ASP A 153 7.63 -12.75 -13.61
C ASP A 153 7.48 -11.40 -14.30
N SER A 154 7.39 -10.30 -13.56
CA SER A 154 6.90 -9.05 -14.14
C SER A 154 7.57 -7.79 -13.61
N TRP A 155 7.39 -6.70 -14.34
CA TRP A 155 7.62 -5.33 -13.91
C TRP A 155 6.30 -4.57 -13.86
N VAL A 156 6.14 -3.76 -12.84
CA VAL A 156 4.98 -2.88 -12.65
C VAL A 156 5.48 -1.46 -12.43
N PHE A 157 4.93 -0.52 -13.18
CA PHE A 157 5.07 0.92 -12.98
C PHE A 157 3.70 1.52 -12.73
N MET A 158 3.63 2.43 -11.76
CA MET A 158 2.41 3.16 -11.43
C MET A 158 2.73 4.63 -11.19
N GLN A 159 1.94 5.51 -11.82
CA GLN A 159 1.94 6.94 -11.55
C GLN A 159 0.51 7.41 -11.30
N GLN A 160 0.22 7.86 -10.09
CA GLN A 160 -1.03 8.49 -9.70
C GLN A 160 -0.82 9.99 -9.47
N ALA A 161 -1.81 10.78 -9.88
CA ALA A 161 -1.93 12.18 -9.50
C ALA A 161 -3.41 12.52 -9.27
N GLU A 162 -3.72 13.16 -8.14
CA GLU A 162 -5.05 13.68 -7.82
C GLU A 162 -4.97 15.09 -7.26
N ALA A 163 -5.90 15.95 -7.67
CA ALA A 163 -6.01 17.34 -7.25
C ALA A 163 -7.35 17.58 -6.53
N ARG A 164 -7.31 18.31 -5.42
CA ARG A 164 -8.48 18.72 -4.66
C ARG A 164 -9.30 19.73 -5.47
N LEU A 165 -10.61 19.51 -5.53
CA LEU A 165 -11.54 20.40 -6.21
C LEU A 165 -11.88 21.58 -5.30
N GLY A 166 -11.22 22.71 -5.53
CA GLY A 166 -11.42 23.96 -4.78
C GLY A 166 -11.17 23.79 -3.27
N LYS A 167 -12.13 24.24 -2.46
CA LYS A 167 -12.11 24.09 -0.98
C LYS A 167 -12.87 22.84 -0.49
N SER A 168 -13.36 22.00 -1.40
CA SER A 168 -14.17 20.83 -1.05
C SER A 168 -13.33 19.69 -0.46
N LYS A 169 -13.99 18.57 -0.15
CA LYS A 169 -13.35 17.29 0.22
C LYS A 169 -13.21 16.32 -0.95
N PHE A 170 -13.53 16.76 -2.17
CA PHE A 170 -13.40 15.97 -3.37
C PHE A 170 -12.03 16.18 -4.02
N TYR A 171 -11.52 15.10 -4.59
CA TYR A 171 -10.33 15.04 -5.43
C TYR A 171 -10.73 14.44 -6.77
N ALA A 172 -10.13 14.95 -7.85
CA ALA A 172 -10.18 14.33 -9.17
C ALA A 172 -8.76 14.08 -9.66
N GLY A 173 -8.55 12.96 -10.34
CA GLY A 173 -7.22 12.55 -10.76
C GLY A 173 -7.24 11.39 -11.74
N ALA A 174 -6.05 10.89 -12.02
CA ALA A 174 -5.87 9.67 -12.80
C ALA A 174 -4.66 8.89 -12.30
N THR A 175 -4.69 7.58 -12.55
CA THR A 175 -3.56 6.68 -12.37
C THR A 175 -3.19 6.07 -13.71
N TYR A 176 -1.92 6.14 -14.09
CA TYR A 176 -1.36 5.33 -15.16
C TYR A 176 -0.72 4.08 -14.55
N MET A 177 -1.01 2.90 -15.08
CA MET A 177 -0.40 1.64 -14.68
C MET A 177 0.13 0.90 -15.89
N TYR A 178 1.39 0.48 -15.82
CA TYR A 178 2.03 -0.36 -16.81
C TYR A 178 2.55 -1.64 -16.15
N PHE A 179 2.11 -2.77 -16.65
CA PHE A 179 2.55 -4.10 -16.28
C PHE A 179 3.15 -4.75 -17.52
N ASN A 180 4.30 -5.40 -17.37
CA ASN A 180 4.91 -6.25 -18.39
C ASN A 180 5.43 -7.51 -17.73
N GLY A 181 4.92 -8.67 -18.13
CA GLY A 181 5.19 -9.91 -17.44
C GLY A 181 5.18 -11.14 -18.31
N ASN A 182 6.02 -12.11 -17.94
CA ASN A 182 5.95 -13.45 -18.48
C ASN A 182 5.08 -14.31 -17.55
N VAL A 183 4.03 -14.87 -18.14
CA VAL A 183 3.09 -15.78 -17.48
C VAL A 183 3.45 -17.19 -17.92
N SER A 184 3.69 -18.07 -16.95
CA SER A 184 4.02 -19.48 -17.22
C SER A 184 3.28 -20.42 -16.29
N PHE A 185 3.02 -21.64 -16.76
CA PHE A 185 2.23 -22.63 -16.06
C PHE A 185 3.09 -23.83 -15.65
N ASP A 186 2.86 -24.34 -14.45
CA ASP A 186 3.51 -25.55 -13.94
C ASP A 186 3.04 -26.80 -14.68
N THR A 187 3.92 -27.78 -14.83
CA THR A 187 3.56 -29.08 -15.41
C THR A 187 2.88 -29.97 -14.37
N ILE A 188 1.86 -30.71 -14.80
CA ILE A 188 1.14 -31.69 -14.00
C ILE A 188 1.77 -33.08 -14.20
N PRO A 189 2.16 -33.81 -13.13
CA PRO A 189 2.73 -35.15 -13.23
C PRO A 189 1.84 -36.12 -14.03
N ASN A 190 2.44 -36.96 -14.85
CA ASN A 190 1.76 -38.01 -15.65
C ASN A 190 0.66 -37.49 -16.61
N ARG A 191 0.72 -36.22 -17.03
CA ARG A 191 -0.24 -35.61 -17.97
C ARG A 191 0.46 -34.97 -19.19
N PRO A 192 1.11 -35.75 -20.08
CA PRO A 192 1.94 -35.20 -21.17
C PRO A 192 1.17 -34.32 -22.16
N ILE A 193 -0.07 -34.69 -22.50
CA ILE A 193 -0.92 -33.91 -23.41
C ILE A 193 -1.31 -32.55 -22.79
N ILE A 194 -1.74 -32.55 -21.52
CA ILE A 194 -2.09 -31.32 -20.81
C ILE A 194 -0.85 -30.42 -20.68
N ASN A 195 0.30 -30.98 -20.36
CA ASN A 195 1.56 -30.23 -20.25
C ASN A 195 1.98 -29.60 -21.59
N ALA A 196 1.70 -30.26 -22.72
CA ALA A 196 1.93 -29.67 -24.02
C ALA A 196 1.01 -28.47 -24.30
N ILE A 197 -0.24 -28.51 -23.82
CA ILE A 197 -1.18 -27.37 -23.90
C ILE A 197 -0.72 -26.23 -22.99
N LEU A 198 -0.44 -26.51 -21.71
CA LEU A 198 0.00 -25.50 -20.73
C LEU A 198 1.25 -24.75 -21.18
N LYS A 199 2.23 -25.45 -21.76
CA LYS A 199 3.44 -24.81 -22.31
C LYS A 199 3.15 -23.85 -23.46
N ARG A 200 2.11 -24.11 -24.26
CA ARG A 200 1.69 -23.22 -25.35
C ARG A 200 0.91 -22.00 -24.85
N LEU A 201 0.38 -22.05 -23.63
CA LEU A 201 -0.29 -20.91 -22.98
C LEU A 201 0.71 -19.93 -22.34
N ASN A 202 1.99 -20.30 -22.25
CA ASN A 202 3.03 -19.37 -21.78
C ASN A 202 3.06 -18.14 -22.68
N VAL A 203 2.92 -16.96 -22.09
CA VAL A 203 2.73 -15.72 -22.84
C VAL A 203 3.46 -14.56 -22.18
N ASN A 204 4.00 -13.65 -23.00
CA ASN A 204 4.37 -12.33 -22.54
C ASN A 204 3.14 -11.45 -22.61
N SER A 205 2.74 -10.88 -21.48
CA SER A 205 1.60 -9.99 -21.40
C SER A 205 2.01 -8.60 -20.97
N LYS A 206 1.38 -7.61 -21.60
CA LYS A 206 1.45 -6.22 -21.22
C LYS A 206 0.05 -5.73 -20.86
N ILE A 207 -0.07 -5.04 -19.75
CA ILE A 207 -1.28 -4.28 -19.41
C ILE A 207 -0.84 -2.83 -19.28
N SER A 208 -1.40 -1.96 -20.10
CA SER A 208 -1.13 -0.53 -20.08
C SER A 208 -2.45 0.19 -19.97
N SER A 209 -2.68 0.85 -18.83
CA SER A 209 -3.99 1.38 -18.49
C SER A 209 -3.95 2.79 -17.90
N ILE A 210 -5.01 3.54 -18.16
CA ILE A 210 -5.30 4.81 -17.50
C ILE A 210 -6.57 4.62 -16.68
N LYS A 211 -6.54 5.08 -15.43
CA LYS A 211 -7.62 4.99 -14.47
C LYS A 211 -8.00 6.37 -13.95
N PRO A 212 -8.93 7.10 -14.59
CA PRO A 212 -9.52 8.30 -14.03
C PRO A 212 -10.23 7.98 -12.70
N THR A 213 -10.21 8.92 -11.77
CA THR A 213 -10.69 8.68 -10.40
C THR A 213 -11.28 9.95 -9.79
N ILE A 214 -12.41 9.78 -9.10
CA ILE A 214 -12.97 10.79 -8.21
C ILE A 214 -12.98 10.21 -6.80
N THR A 215 -12.43 10.95 -5.84
CA THR A 215 -12.32 10.55 -4.44
C THR A 215 -12.95 11.60 -3.54
N PHE A 216 -13.87 11.21 -2.67
CA PHE A 216 -14.25 11.98 -1.48
C PHE A 216 -13.39 11.52 -0.31
N ASP A 217 -12.74 12.45 0.39
CA ASP A 217 -11.88 12.15 1.53
C ASP A 217 -11.95 13.25 2.59
N ASN A 218 -12.60 12.93 3.72
CA ASN A 218 -12.63 13.79 4.90
C ASN A 218 -12.06 13.11 6.16
N LEU A 219 -11.21 12.10 5.98
CA LEU A 219 -10.59 11.37 7.08
C LEU A 219 -9.80 12.31 7.99
N ASN A 220 -9.88 12.06 9.30
CA ASN A 220 -9.14 12.84 10.28
C ASN A 220 -7.66 12.48 10.38
N ASN A 221 -7.27 11.28 9.94
CA ASN A 221 -5.90 10.79 9.92
C ASN A 221 -5.73 9.83 8.73
N THR A 222 -4.58 9.91 8.04
CA THR A 222 -4.32 9.08 6.86
C THR A 222 -3.80 7.69 7.19
N PHE A 223 -3.13 7.52 8.34
CA PHE A 223 -2.56 6.23 8.75
C PHE A 223 -3.54 5.43 9.61
N THR A 224 -4.14 6.06 10.62
CA THR A 224 -5.10 5.42 11.53
C THR A 224 -6.36 6.29 11.64
N PRO A 225 -7.20 6.34 10.60
CA PRO A 225 -8.46 7.07 10.65
C PRO A 225 -9.35 6.57 11.79
N THR A 226 -9.96 7.50 12.52
CA THR A 226 -10.89 7.22 13.62
C THR A 226 -12.25 7.88 13.42
N LYS A 227 -12.31 8.85 12.49
CA LYS A 227 -13.52 9.58 12.14
C LYS A 227 -13.47 10.01 10.67
N GLY A 228 -14.59 9.85 9.97
CA GLY A 228 -14.77 10.34 8.61
C GLY A 228 -15.08 9.21 7.63
N VAL A 229 -15.11 9.56 6.35
CA VAL A 229 -15.43 8.71 5.22
C VAL A 229 -14.41 8.96 4.11
N LYS A 230 -14.01 7.88 3.46
CA LYS A 230 -13.31 7.91 2.18
C LYS A 230 -14.11 7.09 1.18
N ALA A 231 -14.52 7.70 0.08
CA ALA A 231 -15.22 7.03 -1.00
C ALA A 231 -14.53 7.31 -2.33
N GLN A 232 -14.38 6.29 -3.16
CA GLN A 232 -13.72 6.40 -4.46
C GLN A 232 -14.54 5.69 -5.53
N ILE A 233 -14.63 6.32 -6.70
CA ILE A 233 -15.08 5.70 -7.93
C ILE A 233 -13.97 5.88 -8.96
N ALA A 234 -13.57 4.79 -9.59
CA ALA A 234 -12.50 4.77 -10.58
C ALA A 234 -12.85 3.83 -11.73
N MET A 235 -12.49 4.21 -12.95
CA MET A 235 -12.67 3.38 -14.15
C MET A 235 -11.30 3.15 -14.77
N SER A 236 -10.76 1.94 -14.68
CA SER A 236 -9.51 1.57 -15.35
C SER A 236 -9.82 1.18 -16.78
N TYR A 237 -9.09 1.73 -17.73
CA TYR A 237 -9.18 1.38 -19.15
C TYR A 237 -7.82 0.92 -19.63
N SER A 238 -7.70 -0.38 -19.93
CA SER A 238 -6.52 -0.97 -20.57
C SER A 238 -6.74 -0.99 -22.07
N ALA A 239 -5.74 -0.54 -22.84
CA ALA A 239 -5.91 -0.36 -24.27
C ALA A 239 -4.67 -0.67 -25.11
N GLU A 240 -4.86 -1.26 -26.28
CA GLU A 240 -3.81 -1.55 -27.26
C GLU A 240 -3.05 -0.28 -27.68
N TRP A 241 -3.75 0.85 -27.86
CA TRP A 241 -3.11 2.12 -28.20
C TRP A 241 -2.24 2.69 -27.08
N LEU A 242 -2.43 2.23 -25.83
CA LEU A 242 -1.53 2.50 -24.70
C LEU A 242 -0.37 1.49 -24.62
N GLY A 243 -0.35 0.47 -25.47
CA GLY A 243 0.63 -0.63 -25.47
C GLY A 243 0.21 -1.85 -24.65
N SER A 244 -1.08 -1.99 -24.33
CA SER A 244 -1.65 -3.22 -23.74
C SER A 244 -1.69 -4.36 -24.76
N SER A 245 -1.67 -5.60 -24.28
CA SER A 245 -1.94 -6.80 -25.07
C SER A 245 -3.43 -7.02 -25.32
N ASP A 246 -4.27 -6.60 -24.37
CA ASP A 246 -5.72 -6.80 -24.39
C ASP A 246 -6.45 -5.50 -24.03
N ASP A 247 -7.63 -5.30 -24.64
CA ASP A 247 -8.56 -4.22 -24.35
C ASP A 247 -9.60 -4.67 -23.34
N PHE A 248 -9.58 -4.08 -22.14
CA PHE A 248 -10.56 -4.37 -21.10
C PHE A 248 -10.67 -3.20 -20.13
N SER A 249 -11.76 -3.16 -19.37
CA SER A 249 -11.98 -2.14 -18.36
C SER A 249 -12.37 -2.73 -17.02
N THR A 250 -12.11 -1.99 -15.95
CA THR A 250 -12.56 -2.35 -14.61
C THR A 250 -13.11 -1.12 -13.90
N LEU A 251 -14.38 -1.18 -13.51
CA LEU A 251 -14.98 -0.20 -12.63
C LEU A 251 -14.70 -0.62 -11.18
N SER A 252 -14.14 0.29 -10.38
CA SER A 252 -13.91 0.07 -8.95
C SER A 252 -14.70 1.09 -8.13
N THR A 253 -15.36 0.60 -7.08
CA THR A 253 -16.10 1.39 -6.11
C THR A 253 -15.61 1.07 -4.71
N ASP A 254 -15.02 2.03 -4.02
CA ASP A 254 -14.52 1.85 -2.66
C ASP A 254 -15.25 2.78 -1.69
N PHE A 255 -15.61 2.26 -0.52
CA PHE A 255 -16.15 3.04 0.59
C PHE A 255 -15.54 2.56 1.90
N PHE A 256 -15.00 3.51 2.66
CA PHE A 256 -14.47 3.30 3.99
C PHE A 256 -15.09 4.31 4.95
N GLY A 257 -15.69 3.84 6.05
CA GLY A 257 -16.33 4.66 7.07
C GLY A 257 -15.73 4.43 8.45
N TYR A 258 -15.50 5.51 9.20
CA TYR A 258 -14.89 5.47 10.53
C TYR A 258 -15.74 6.27 11.50
N VAL A 259 -16.21 5.60 12.55
CA VAL A 259 -17.16 6.16 13.52
C VAL A 259 -16.62 5.97 14.94
N PRO A 260 -16.36 7.05 15.68
CA PRO A 260 -16.11 6.98 17.12
C PRO A 260 -17.46 6.81 17.84
N ILE A 261 -17.73 5.61 18.36
CA ILE A 261 -19.00 5.30 19.03
C ILE A 261 -19.04 5.95 20.41
N VAL A 262 -17.98 5.72 21.19
CA VAL A 262 -17.68 6.39 22.47
C VAL A 262 -16.16 6.54 22.59
N ASP A 263 -15.65 7.22 23.62
CA ASP A 263 -14.23 7.56 23.76
C ASP A 263 -13.27 6.37 23.56
N ARG A 264 -13.66 5.18 24.04
CA ARG A 264 -12.85 3.96 23.97
C ARG A 264 -13.27 2.98 22.88
N LEU A 265 -14.40 3.17 22.20
CA LEU A 265 -14.92 2.22 21.20
C LEU A 265 -15.10 2.89 19.85
N ARG A 266 -14.52 2.29 18.82
CA ARG A 266 -14.57 2.79 17.45
C ARG A 266 -14.99 1.66 16.52
N SER A 267 -15.84 1.97 15.55
CA SER A 267 -16.18 1.04 14.47
C SER A 267 -15.61 1.55 13.15
N SER A 268 -15.17 0.63 12.31
CA SER A 268 -14.75 0.87 10.94
C SER A 268 -15.60 0.01 10.01
N TRP A 269 -15.89 0.52 8.82
CA TRP A 269 -16.67 -0.16 7.79
C TRP A 269 -15.97 -0.07 6.44
N ARG A 270 -15.92 -1.18 5.71
CA ARG A 270 -15.34 -1.31 4.37
C ARG A 270 -16.39 -1.92 3.45
N PHE A 271 -16.65 -1.28 2.32
CA PHE A 271 -17.44 -1.82 1.22
C PHE A 271 -16.67 -1.58 -0.08
N GLN A 272 -16.42 -2.64 -0.84
CA GLN A 272 -15.71 -2.54 -2.11
C GLN A 272 -16.40 -3.35 -3.18
N GLY A 273 -16.36 -2.83 -4.40
CA GLY A 273 -16.84 -3.50 -5.60
C GLY A 273 -15.85 -3.35 -6.74
N SER A 274 -15.68 -4.39 -7.54
CA SER A 274 -14.86 -4.37 -8.75
C SER A 274 -15.59 -5.14 -9.85
N TYR A 275 -15.79 -4.49 -10.99
CA TYR A 275 -16.63 -4.98 -12.09
C TYR A 275 -15.82 -4.94 -13.38
N LEU A 276 -15.53 -6.10 -13.94
CA LEU A 276 -14.81 -6.29 -15.19
C LEU A 276 -15.75 -6.08 -16.38
N ILE A 277 -15.27 -5.39 -17.41
CA ILE A 277 -15.98 -5.14 -18.66
C ILE A 277 -15.04 -5.52 -19.80
N GLY A 278 -15.44 -6.53 -20.59
CA GLY A 278 -14.62 -7.13 -21.63
C GLY A 278 -13.76 -8.29 -21.13
N ASP A 279 -12.90 -8.79 -22.00
CA ASP A 279 -12.10 -10.00 -21.75
C ASP A 279 -10.70 -9.62 -21.28
N ALA A 280 -10.48 -9.64 -19.97
CA ALA A 280 -9.14 -9.49 -19.41
C ALA A 280 -8.36 -10.83 -19.47
N PRO A 281 -7.04 -10.79 -19.33
CA PRO A 281 -6.31 -12.01 -18.99
C PRO A 281 -6.64 -12.44 -17.56
N PHE A 282 -6.65 -13.76 -17.30
CA PHE A 282 -7.14 -14.35 -16.03
C PHE A 282 -6.49 -13.79 -14.75
N TYR A 283 -5.25 -13.31 -14.79
CA TYR A 283 -4.56 -12.72 -13.63
C TYR A 283 -4.94 -11.27 -13.35
N ALA A 284 -5.70 -10.63 -14.25
CA ALA A 284 -6.27 -9.30 -14.06
C ALA A 284 -7.75 -9.35 -13.63
N TYR A 285 -8.33 -10.55 -13.48
CA TYR A 285 -9.70 -10.69 -12.98
C TYR A 285 -9.80 -10.23 -11.53
N PRO A 286 -10.89 -9.52 -11.18
CA PRO A 286 -11.21 -9.23 -9.79
C PRO A 286 -11.26 -10.49 -8.92
N PHE A 287 -10.89 -10.33 -7.65
CA PHE A 287 -11.01 -11.39 -6.65
C PHE A 287 -11.47 -10.87 -5.30
N VAL A 288 -12.08 -11.74 -4.50
CA VAL A 288 -12.46 -11.40 -3.11
C VAL A 288 -11.20 -11.20 -2.27
N SER A 289 -11.01 -10.00 -1.75
CA SER A 289 -9.89 -9.65 -0.88
C SER A 289 -10.34 -9.46 0.57
N LEU A 290 -10.24 -10.54 1.36
CA LEU A 290 -10.53 -10.58 2.78
C LEU A 290 -9.31 -11.10 3.54
N ARG A 291 -9.09 -10.60 4.76
CA ARG A 291 -8.01 -11.11 5.63
C ARG A 291 -8.22 -12.61 5.88
N GLY A 292 -7.17 -13.42 5.78
CA GLY A 292 -7.24 -14.88 5.95
C GLY A 292 -7.80 -15.66 4.75
N VAL A 293 -8.39 -15.00 3.74
CA VAL A 293 -8.83 -15.67 2.50
C VAL A 293 -7.67 -15.64 1.50
N PRO A 294 -7.25 -16.79 0.93
CA PRO A 294 -6.13 -16.83 0.00
C PRO A 294 -6.36 -15.91 -1.21
N ALA A 295 -5.35 -15.11 -1.55
CA ALA A 295 -5.39 -14.25 -2.73
C ALA A 295 -5.72 -15.06 -4.00
N MET A 296 -6.56 -14.49 -4.87
CA MET A 296 -7.04 -15.11 -6.12
C MET A 296 -7.77 -16.47 -5.94
N ARG A 297 -8.19 -16.84 -4.73
CA ARG A 297 -9.00 -18.06 -4.53
C ARG A 297 -10.38 -17.93 -5.17
N TYR A 298 -11.03 -16.79 -4.96
CA TYR A 298 -12.38 -16.50 -5.44
C TYR A 298 -12.29 -15.38 -6.47
N GLN A 299 -12.26 -15.75 -7.74
CA GLN A 299 -12.16 -14.86 -8.89
C GLN A 299 -13.45 -14.86 -9.70
N GLY A 300 -13.76 -13.71 -10.31
CA GLY A 300 -14.92 -13.57 -11.19
C GLY A 300 -14.94 -12.17 -11.80
N ASP A 301 -15.81 -11.99 -12.78
CA ASP A 301 -15.98 -10.73 -13.50
C ASP A 301 -16.38 -9.62 -12.53
N ASN A 302 -17.20 -9.95 -11.54
CA ASN A 302 -17.68 -9.02 -10.53
C ASN A 302 -17.33 -9.51 -9.14
N THR A 303 -16.86 -8.61 -8.29
CA THR A 303 -16.60 -8.89 -6.87
C THR A 303 -17.23 -7.84 -5.99
N LEU A 304 -17.76 -8.29 -4.87
CA LEU A 304 -18.29 -7.44 -3.81
C LEU A 304 -17.73 -7.91 -2.47
N VAL A 305 -17.25 -6.97 -1.66
CA VAL A 305 -16.65 -7.23 -0.35
C VAL A 305 -17.20 -6.25 0.68
N ALA A 306 -17.59 -6.77 1.85
CA ALA A 306 -17.97 -5.97 3.00
C ALA A 306 -17.24 -6.47 4.26
N GLU A 307 -16.68 -5.57 5.06
CA GLU A 307 -15.99 -5.90 6.31
C GLU A 307 -16.25 -4.82 7.37
N THR A 308 -16.34 -5.23 8.63
CA THR A 308 -16.40 -4.31 9.77
C THR A 308 -15.35 -4.68 10.80
N GLU A 309 -14.76 -3.66 11.43
CA GLU A 309 -13.79 -3.80 12.51
C GLU A 309 -14.19 -2.94 13.70
N TRP A 310 -14.15 -3.53 14.89
CA TRP A 310 -14.50 -2.89 16.15
C TRP A 310 -13.26 -2.85 17.03
N ASN A 311 -12.78 -1.64 17.34
CA ASN A 311 -11.58 -1.41 18.12
C ASN A 311 -11.94 -0.82 19.49
N TYR A 312 -11.53 -1.50 20.54
CA TYR A 312 -11.73 -1.09 21.93
C TYR A 312 -10.39 -0.76 22.59
N ASN A 313 -10.23 0.49 23.02
CA ASN A 313 -9.09 0.94 23.80
C ASN A 313 -9.20 0.43 25.23
N ILE A 314 -8.40 -0.61 25.55
CA ILE A 314 -8.39 -1.22 26.88
C ILE A 314 -7.65 -0.34 27.88
N TYR A 315 -6.45 0.12 27.50
CA TYR A 315 -5.57 0.82 28.43
C TYR A 315 -4.57 1.72 27.72
N LYS A 316 -4.67 3.03 27.97
CA LYS A 316 -3.76 4.04 27.43
C LYS A 316 -3.60 3.89 25.90
N ARG A 317 -2.45 3.40 25.46
CA ARG A 317 -2.08 3.21 24.05
C ARG A 317 -2.47 1.85 23.47
N TRP A 318 -2.98 0.94 24.30
CA TRP A 318 -3.32 -0.43 23.91
C TRP A 318 -4.80 -0.57 23.60
N SER A 319 -5.08 -1.13 22.43
CA SER A 319 -6.42 -1.53 22.02
C SER A 319 -6.44 -2.99 21.60
N VAL A 320 -7.59 -3.63 21.77
CA VAL A 320 -7.94 -4.87 21.07
C VAL A 320 -8.96 -4.57 19.99
N LEU A 321 -9.06 -5.45 19.01
CA LEU A 321 -10.08 -5.34 17.99
C LEU A 321 -10.63 -6.71 17.61
N GLY A 322 -11.86 -6.71 17.12
CA GLY A 322 -12.48 -7.83 16.44
C GLY A 322 -13.01 -7.38 15.08
N PHE A 323 -12.95 -8.26 14.09
CA PHE A 323 -13.49 -7.98 12.76
C PHE A 323 -14.15 -9.21 12.15
N PHE A 324 -15.07 -8.96 11.24
CA PHE A 324 -15.64 -9.98 10.38
C PHE A 324 -16.03 -9.36 9.04
N GLY A 325 -16.07 -10.17 7.99
CA GLY A 325 -16.41 -9.72 6.66
C GLY A 325 -16.79 -10.87 5.74
N GLY A 326 -17.37 -10.51 4.60
CA GLY A 326 -17.81 -11.43 3.58
C GLY A 326 -17.70 -10.82 2.20
N GLY A 327 -17.59 -11.69 1.19
CA GLY A 327 -17.58 -11.27 -0.20
C GLY A 327 -17.94 -12.40 -1.16
N LYS A 328 -18.28 -12.01 -2.39
CA LYS A 328 -18.61 -12.93 -3.49
C LYS A 328 -17.83 -12.54 -4.74
N ALA A 329 -17.50 -13.55 -5.55
CA ALA A 329 -16.99 -13.40 -6.91
C ALA A 329 -17.92 -14.12 -7.88
N PHE A 330 -18.56 -13.38 -8.78
CA PHE A 330 -19.63 -13.87 -9.64
C PHE A 330 -19.49 -13.33 -11.07
N SER A 331 -20.01 -14.07 -12.05
CA SER A 331 -19.94 -13.71 -13.46
C SER A 331 -21.03 -12.71 -13.83
N GLU A 332 -22.30 -13.02 -13.58
CA GLU A 332 -23.41 -12.10 -13.85
C GLU A 332 -24.19 -11.73 -12.58
N PHE A 333 -24.81 -10.55 -12.55
CA PHE A 333 -25.61 -10.11 -11.39
C PHE A 333 -26.77 -11.04 -11.03
N LYS A 334 -27.31 -11.78 -11.99
CA LYS A 334 -28.37 -12.78 -11.75
C LYS A 334 -27.86 -13.98 -10.93
N ASP A 335 -26.57 -14.30 -11.04
CA ASP A 335 -25.93 -15.44 -10.37
C ASP A 335 -25.49 -15.09 -8.93
N PHE A 336 -25.64 -13.83 -8.53
CA PHE A 336 -25.20 -13.33 -7.22
C PHE A 336 -25.80 -14.14 -6.06
N GLY A 337 -27.08 -14.56 -6.18
CA GLY A 337 -27.77 -15.32 -5.14
C GLY A 337 -27.18 -16.71 -4.92
N GLU A 338 -26.79 -17.39 -6.00
CA GLU A 338 -26.37 -18.80 -6.02
C GLU A 338 -24.88 -18.97 -5.71
N THR A 339 -24.08 -17.92 -5.92
CA THR A 339 -22.63 -17.95 -5.70
C THR A 339 -22.27 -18.10 -4.21
N ASP A 340 -21.32 -18.96 -3.88
CA ASP A 340 -20.85 -19.16 -2.51
C ASP A 340 -20.20 -17.90 -1.91
N TRP A 341 -20.33 -17.75 -0.59
CA TRP A 341 -19.67 -16.68 0.16
C TRP A 341 -18.25 -17.08 0.54
N ALA A 342 -17.30 -16.19 0.30
CA ALA A 342 -16.06 -16.16 1.07
C ALA A 342 -16.27 -15.28 2.30
N TYR A 343 -15.77 -15.70 3.47
CA TYR A 343 -15.92 -14.95 4.70
C TYR A 343 -14.67 -15.00 5.56
N THR A 344 -14.55 -14.01 6.45
CA THR A 344 -13.47 -13.92 7.43
C THR A 344 -14.00 -13.54 8.79
N VAL A 345 -13.36 -14.08 9.82
CA VAL A 345 -13.48 -13.61 11.20
C VAL A 345 -12.09 -13.45 11.78
N GLY A 346 -11.89 -12.45 12.61
CA GLY A 346 -10.58 -12.25 13.21
C GLY A 346 -10.56 -11.32 14.39
N THR A 347 -9.38 -11.25 14.99
CA THR A 347 -9.10 -10.45 16.18
C THR A 347 -7.71 -9.87 16.07
N GLY A 348 -7.38 -8.89 16.90
CA GLY A 348 -6.07 -8.30 16.90
C GLY A 348 -5.84 -7.38 18.08
N PHE A 349 -4.63 -6.86 18.13
CA PHE A 349 -4.27 -5.80 19.08
C PHE A 349 -3.56 -4.67 18.37
N ARG A 350 -3.60 -3.49 18.97
CA ARG A 350 -2.93 -2.28 18.50
C ARG A 350 -2.24 -1.59 19.65
N TYR A 351 -1.07 -1.04 19.36
CA TYR A 351 -0.33 -0.11 20.20
C TYR A 351 -0.17 1.21 19.45
N GLN A 352 -0.51 2.32 20.08
CA GLN A 352 -0.26 3.65 19.52
C GLN A 352 1.23 3.96 19.51
N ILE A 353 1.89 3.59 18.41
CA ILE A 353 3.35 3.63 18.26
C ILE A 353 3.88 5.05 18.03
N ALA A 354 3.07 5.96 17.48
CA ALA A 354 3.42 7.37 17.36
C ALA A 354 2.22 8.28 17.65
N ARG A 355 2.08 8.70 18.91
CA ARG A 355 0.93 9.46 19.42
C ARG A 355 0.74 10.80 18.71
N LYS A 356 1.81 11.57 18.45
CA LYS A 356 1.68 12.88 17.78
C LYS A 356 1.26 12.76 16.32
N LEU A 357 1.44 11.58 15.73
CA LEU A 357 1.01 11.27 14.36
C LEU A 357 -0.32 10.50 14.35
N GLY A 358 -0.84 10.09 15.50
CA GLY A 358 -2.00 9.22 15.61
C GLY A 358 -1.82 7.91 14.84
N VAL A 359 -0.65 7.30 14.94
CA VAL A 359 -0.34 6.03 14.26
C VAL A 359 -0.39 4.89 15.25
N ASP A 360 -1.20 3.89 14.93
CA ASP A 360 -1.25 2.63 15.63
C ASP A 360 -0.46 1.55 14.86
N MET A 361 0.08 0.57 15.56
CA MET A 361 0.69 -0.60 14.95
C MET A 361 0.35 -1.83 15.79
N GLY A 362 0.19 -2.98 15.16
CA GLY A 362 -0.06 -4.22 15.90
C GLY A 362 -0.22 -5.42 15.00
N THR A 363 -0.90 -6.44 15.52
CA THR A 363 -1.09 -7.72 14.81
C THR A 363 -2.57 -8.05 14.67
N ASP A 364 -2.97 -8.50 13.49
CA ASP A 364 -4.26 -9.12 13.23
C ASP A 364 -4.09 -10.62 13.02
N PHE A 365 -5.06 -11.38 13.50
CA PHE A 365 -5.21 -12.82 13.34
C PHE A 365 -6.55 -13.06 12.65
N ALA A 366 -6.54 -13.73 11.50
CA ALA A 366 -7.71 -13.91 10.65
C ALA A 366 -7.90 -15.38 10.30
N TRP A 367 -9.15 -15.81 10.27
CA TRP A 367 -9.59 -17.12 9.80
C TRP A 367 -10.52 -16.95 8.61
N GLY A 368 -10.05 -17.33 7.42
CA GLY A 368 -10.81 -17.35 6.18
C GLY A 368 -11.58 -18.66 6.04
N ASN A 369 -12.87 -18.57 5.73
CA ASN A 369 -13.76 -19.71 5.49
C ASN A 369 -13.73 -20.81 6.58
N GLY A 370 -13.37 -20.44 7.81
CA GLY A 370 -13.22 -21.35 8.95
C GLY A 370 -12.03 -22.31 8.88
N LYS A 371 -11.14 -22.20 7.87
CA LYS A 371 -10.04 -23.17 7.64
C LYS A 371 -8.68 -22.52 7.50
N ASP A 372 -8.60 -21.43 6.75
CA ASP A 372 -7.34 -20.78 6.42
C ASP A 372 -6.97 -19.77 7.49
N PHE A 373 -5.78 -19.87 8.08
CA PHE A 373 -5.30 -18.95 9.10
C PHE A 373 -4.18 -18.07 8.54
N ALA A 374 -4.25 -16.77 8.83
CA ALA A 374 -3.18 -15.82 8.55
C ALA A 374 -3.06 -14.81 9.69
N PHE A 375 -1.85 -14.30 9.91
CA PHE A 375 -1.61 -13.14 10.76
C PHE A 375 -0.82 -12.04 10.04
N TYR A 376 -1.12 -10.79 10.39
CA TYR A 376 -0.62 -9.61 9.69
C TYR A 376 -0.05 -8.63 10.69
N ILE A 377 1.15 -8.11 10.43
CA ILE A 377 1.60 -6.89 11.10
C ILE A 377 1.00 -5.69 10.38
N VAL A 378 0.22 -4.90 11.10
CA VAL A 378 -0.50 -3.76 10.56
C VAL A 378 0.14 -2.48 11.08
N PHE A 379 0.57 -1.61 10.15
CA PHE A 379 0.97 -0.24 10.43
C PHE A 379 -0.17 0.69 10.01
N GLY A 380 -0.82 1.32 10.99
CA GLY A 380 -2.05 2.08 10.80
C GLY A 380 -3.29 1.21 10.83
N LYS A 381 -4.10 1.33 9.77
CA LYS A 381 -5.28 0.50 9.49
C LYS A 381 -5.03 -0.38 8.28
N SER A 382 -5.71 -1.53 8.22
CA SER A 382 -5.59 -2.51 7.13
C SER A 382 -6.24 -2.05 5.83
N TRP A 383 -7.09 -1.02 5.89
CA TRP A 383 -7.77 -0.34 4.80
C TRP A 383 -8.18 1.07 5.23
#